data_AF-A0A7W8F6R4-F1
#
_entry.id   AF-A0A7W8F6R4-F1
#
_cell.length_a   1.000
_cell.length_b   1.000
_cell.length_c   1.000
_cell.angle_alpha   90.00
_cell.angle_beta   90.00
_cell.angle_gamma   90.00
#
_symmetry.space_group_name_H-M   'P 1'
#
loop_
_entity.id
_entity.type
_entity.pdbx_description
1 polymer ?
#
loop_
_entity_poly.entity_id
_entity_poly.type
_entity_poly.pdbx_seq_one_letter_code
_entity_poly.pdbx_strand_id
1 'polypeptide(L)'
;MTLEEPRHVLVHARGEPSPLYEPQDDGVHDDLGAFTRGVALDDDRLGLPGDLADALRSWSLSRPAGGFTSRPDLREHARQGLATAQRLARHLGPSWVVRYRDERHRTATWVCWGCDRLHWERDDHSAPPHPVHLTVEGEYKFGPLRSDGFGDFFPDDPAAALDLSDGLVSALRAWADEIDTTLNLDLRDREEGKYDTVWQRLFHEGMELAQRVAHEIGPARTVTYKGVAHGGLATMTSVTWQGDRQV
;
A
#
# COMPACT_ATOMS: atom_id res chain seq x y z
N MET A 1 -2.00 9.59 22.14
CA MET A 1 -2.64 8.34 21.71
C MET A 1 -1.58 7.26 21.82
N THR A 2 -1.86 6.19 22.56
CA THR A 2 -0.97 5.01 22.57
C THR A 2 -1.02 4.42 21.16
N LEU A 3 0.10 4.46 20.44
CA LEU A 3 0.24 3.70 19.19
C LEU A 3 -0.01 2.24 19.58
N GLU A 4 -1.15 1.68 19.17
CA GLU A 4 -1.37 0.23 19.29
C GLU A 4 -0.19 -0.46 18.61
N GLU A 5 0.43 -1.41 19.28
CA GLU A 5 1.52 -2.17 18.68
C GLU A 5 0.99 -2.90 17.44
N PRO A 6 1.74 -2.87 16.33
CA PRO A 6 1.29 -3.50 15.10
C PRO A 6 1.18 -5.01 15.28
N ARG A 7 0.18 -5.62 14.66
CA ARG A 7 -0.06 -7.07 14.76
C ARG A 7 0.99 -7.84 14.00
N HIS A 8 1.35 -9.04 14.44
CA HIS A 8 2.41 -9.82 13.82
C HIS A 8 1.86 -11.01 13.05
N VAL A 9 2.30 -11.20 11.81
CA VAL A 9 1.96 -12.38 11.00
C VAL A 9 3.20 -12.98 10.33
N LEU A 10 3.29 -14.30 10.36
CA LEU A 10 4.30 -15.10 9.67
C LEU A 10 3.65 -15.80 8.48
N VAL A 11 4.24 -15.61 7.30
CA VAL A 11 3.93 -16.34 6.07
C VAL A 11 4.87 -17.54 5.96
N HIS A 12 4.31 -18.74 6.03
CA HIS A 12 5.05 -20.00 6.00
C HIS A 12 4.20 -21.11 5.38
N ALA A 13 4.62 -21.61 4.21
CA ALA A 13 3.96 -22.75 3.59
C ALA A 13 4.26 -24.04 4.36
N ARG A 14 3.27 -24.60 5.06
CA ARG A 14 3.36 -25.93 5.69
C ARG A 14 2.61 -27.02 4.92
N GLY A 15 2.06 -26.70 3.73
CA GLY A 15 1.16 -27.58 2.99
C GLY A 15 -0.29 -27.53 3.46
N GLU A 16 -0.64 -26.52 4.26
CA GLU A 16 -1.97 -26.30 4.82
C GLU A 16 -2.75 -25.27 3.98
N PRO A 17 -4.10 -25.25 4.01
CA PRO A 17 -4.89 -24.29 3.23
C PRO A 17 -4.58 -22.81 3.53
N SER A 18 -4.16 -22.49 4.75
CA SER A 18 -3.66 -21.17 5.11
C SER A 18 -2.16 -21.25 5.45
N PRO A 19 -1.30 -20.43 4.83
CA PRO A 19 0.10 -20.32 5.20
C PRO A 19 0.36 -19.26 6.29
N LEU A 20 -0.67 -18.73 6.96
CA LEU A 20 -0.55 -17.59 7.88
C LEU A 20 -0.55 -18.04 9.33
N TYR A 21 0.38 -17.52 10.12
CA TYR A 21 0.48 -17.79 11.55
C TYR A 21 0.66 -16.49 12.34
N GLU A 22 0.01 -16.41 13.48
CA GLU A 22 0.17 -15.34 14.49
C GLU A 22 0.90 -15.89 15.72
N PRO A 23 1.55 -15.03 16.51
CA PRO A 23 2.08 -15.42 17.80
C PRO A 23 0.97 -15.79 18.78
N GLN A 24 1.29 -16.62 19.77
CA GLN A 24 0.33 -17.03 20.79
C GLN A 24 -0.04 -15.89 21.76
N ASP A 25 0.88 -14.96 21.97
CA ASP A 25 0.72 -13.78 22.83
C ASP A 25 1.04 -12.49 22.05
N ASP A 26 0.49 -11.34 22.47
CA ASP A 26 0.53 -10.06 21.74
C ASP A 26 1.86 -9.29 21.82
N GLY A 27 2.96 -9.94 22.23
CA GLY A 27 4.28 -9.30 22.38
C GLY A 27 5.10 -9.17 21.09
N VAL A 28 6.23 -8.46 21.17
CA VAL A 28 7.24 -8.42 20.09
C VAL A 28 8.04 -9.73 20.08
N HIS A 29 7.89 -10.51 19.01
CA HIS A 29 8.54 -11.83 18.89
C HIS A 29 9.64 -11.83 17.85
N ASP A 30 10.89 -11.92 18.32
CA ASP A 30 12.02 -12.25 17.45
C ASP A 30 12.11 -13.75 17.14
N ASP A 31 11.58 -14.60 18.03
CA ASP A 31 11.55 -16.05 17.83
C ASP A 31 10.39 -16.48 16.91
N LEU A 32 10.73 -17.23 15.86
CA LEU A 32 9.74 -17.85 14.97
C LEU A 32 8.95 -18.96 15.64
N GLY A 33 9.45 -19.52 16.74
CA GLY A 33 8.75 -20.50 17.58
C GLY A 33 7.46 -19.97 18.20
N ALA A 34 7.31 -18.65 18.35
CA ALA A 34 6.10 -18.04 18.89
C ALA A 34 4.89 -18.12 17.93
N PHE A 35 5.14 -18.21 16.61
CA PHE A 35 4.12 -18.18 15.56
C PHE A 35 3.47 -19.57 15.36
N THR A 36 2.56 -19.90 16.27
CA THR A 36 1.90 -21.22 16.33
C THR A 36 0.42 -21.18 15.99
N ARG A 37 -0.24 -20.02 16.12
CA ARG A 37 -1.69 -19.90 15.87
C ARG A 37 -1.94 -19.73 14.37
N GLY A 38 -2.59 -20.71 13.74
CA GLY A 38 -3.02 -20.58 12.35
C GLY A 38 -4.06 -19.47 12.21
N VAL A 39 -3.89 -18.62 11.19
CA VAL A 39 -4.82 -17.55 10.84
C VAL A 39 -5.58 -17.96 9.59
N ALA A 40 -6.91 -17.88 9.61
CA ALA A 40 -7.71 -18.23 8.45
C ALA A 40 -7.60 -17.15 7.35
N LEU A 41 -7.67 -17.55 6.08
CA LEU A 41 -7.58 -16.59 4.96
C LEU A 41 -8.85 -15.73 4.81
N ASP A 42 -9.95 -16.14 5.44
CA ASP A 42 -11.22 -15.44 5.54
C ASP A 42 -11.37 -14.69 6.88
N ASP A 43 -10.28 -14.51 7.64
CA ASP A 43 -10.29 -13.67 8.85
C ASP A 43 -10.56 -12.20 8.47
N ASP A 44 -11.69 -11.66 8.95
CA ASP A 44 -12.12 -10.28 8.69
C ASP A 44 -11.04 -9.24 9.04
N ARG A 45 -10.14 -9.55 9.99
CA ARG A 45 -9.03 -8.66 10.40
C ARG A 45 -7.98 -8.48 9.31
N LEU A 46 -7.88 -9.42 8.38
CA LEU A 46 -6.95 -9.38 7.26
C LEU A 46 -7.53 -8.66 6.04
N GLY A 47 -8.86 -8.67 5.86
CA GLY A 47 -9.53 -7.98 4.75
C GLY A 47 -9.09 -8.44 3.35
N LEU A 48 -8.63 -9.68 3.21
CA LEU A 48 -7.95 -10.15 1.98
C LEU A 48 -8.88 -10.15 0.75
N PRO A 49 -8.43 -9.60 -0.39
CA PRO A 49 -9.07 -9.79 -1.68
C PRO A 49 -9.03 -11.27 -2.07
N GLY A 50 -10.07 -11.73 -2.77
CA GLY A 50 -10.21 -13.14 -3.13
C GLY A 50 -9.03 -13.69 -3.92
N ASP A 51 -8.45 -12.90 -4.83
CA ASP A 51 -7.30 -13.30 -5.64
C ASP A 51 -6.01 -13.45 -4.81
N LEU A 52 -5.82 -12.62 -3.78
CA LEU A 52 -4.69 -12.73 -2.86
C LEU A 52 -4.84 -13.94 -1.93
N ALA A 53 -6.05 -14.17 -1.41
CA ALA A 53 -6.36 -15.36 -0.62
C ALA A 53 -6.15 -16.65 -1.43
N ASP A 54 -6.59 -16.68 -2.69
CA ASP A 54 -6.39 -17.82 -3.59
C ASP A 54 -4.92 -18.03 -3.94
N ALA A 55 -4.15 -16.95 -4.15
CA ALA A 55 -2.71 -17.04 -4.39
C ALA A 55 -1.97 -17.63 -3.18
N LEU A 56 -2.27 -17.15 -1.96
CA LEU A 56 -1.71 -17.69 -0.71
C LEU A 56 -2.03 -19.17 -0.53
N ARG A 57 -3.31 -19.55 -0.73
CA ARG A 57 -3.77 -20.94 -0.64
C ARG A 57 -3.06 -21.83 -1.66
N SER A 58 -3.05 -21.41 -2.92
CA SER A 58 -2.45 -22.16 -4.03
C SER A 58 -0.95 -22.37 -3.81
N TRP A 59 -0.24 -21.32 -3.41
CA TRP A 59 1.20 -21.39 -3.09
C TRP A 59 1.49 -22.32 -1.90
N SER A 60 0.68 -22.28 -0.84
CA SER A 60 0.86 -23.16 0.32
C SER A 60 0.67 -24.63 -0.05
N LEU A 61 -0.37 -24.93 -0.85
CA LEU A 61 -0.70 -26.29 -1.27
C LEU A 61 0.25 -26.85 -2.35
N SER A 62 0.92 -25.99 -3.13
CA SER A 62 1.90 -26.40 -4.13
C SER A 62 3.29 -26.71 -3.57
N ARG A 63 3.44 -26.72 -2.23
CA ARG A 63 4.70 -27.00 -1.55
C ARG A 63 5.31 -28.34 -2.01
N PRO A 64 6.56 -28.35 -2.53
CA PRO A 64 7.21 -29.59 -2.98
C PRO A 64 7.38 -30.62 -1.85
N ALA A 65 6.91 -31.84 -2.06
CA ALA A 65 6.99 -32.93 -1.08
C ALA A 65 8.44 -33.38 -0.76
N GLY A 66 9.38 -33.15 -1.67
CA GLY A 66 10.79 -33.54 -1.51
C GLY A 66 11.62 -32.62 -0.61
N GLY A 67 11.10 -31.46 -0.21
CA GLY A 67 11.89 -30.47 0.51
C GLY A 67 13.20 -30.16 -0.22
N PHE A 68 14.34 -30.25 0.48
CA PHE A 68 15.66 -29.87 -0.05
C PHE A 68 16.17 -30.74 -1.20
N THR A 69 15.59 -31.93 -1.45
CA THR A 69 16.01 -32.81 -2.56
C THR A 69 15.48 -32.36 -3.92
N SER A 70 14.47 -31.47 -3.95
CA SER A 70 13.87 -30.89 -5.16
C SER A 70 14.32 -29.43 -5.38
N ARG A 71 15.63 -29.20 -5.56
CA ARG A 71 16.23 -27.84 -5.55
C ARG A 71 15.64 -26.84 -6.57
N PRO A 72 15.39 -27.18 -7.85
CA PRO A 72 14.78 -26.23 -8.79
C PRO A 72 13.36 -25.84 -8.38
N ASP A 73 12.53 -26.83 -8.02
CA ASP A 73 11.14 -26.62 -7.62
C ASP A 73 11.05 -25.81 -6.33
N LEU A 74 11.95 -26.07 -5.36
CA LEU A 74 12.03 -25.31 -4.12
C LEU A 74 12.44 -23.85 -4.35
N ARG A 75 13.31 -23.59 -5.35
CA ARG A 75 13.71 -22.23 -5.70
C ARG A 75 12.55 -21.46 -6.33
N GLU A 76 11.78 -22.11 -7.20
CA GLU A 76 10.61 -21.49 -7.81
C GLU A 76 9.51 -21.23 -6.77
N HIS A 77 9.24 -22.22 -5.93
CA HIS A 77 8.30 -22.11 -4.82
C HIS A 77 8.66 -20.99 -3.84
N ALA A 78 9.94 -20.84 -3.50
CA ALA A 78 10.41 -19.74 -2.65
C ALA A 78 10.23 -18.36 -3.33
N ARG A 79 10.48 -18.24 -4.64
CA ARG A 79 10.25 -16.99 -5.38
C ARG A 79 8.76 -16.60 -5.37
N GLN A 80 7.88 -17.57 -5.63
CA GLN A 80 6.44 -17.36 -5.59
C GLN A 80 5.96 -17.00 -4.17
N GLY A 81 6.54 -17.62 -3.15
CA GLY A 81 6.25 -17.32 -1.75
C GLY A 81 6.64 -15.91 -1.36
N LEU A 82 7.83 -15.47 -1.77
CA LEU A 82 8.27 -14.09 -1.55
C LEU A 82 7.34 -13.08 -2.23
N ALA A 83 7.00 -13.31 -3.51
CA ALA A 83 6.07 -12.44 -4.24
C ALA A 83 4.70 -12.36 -3.55
N THR A 84 4.20 -13.48 -3.03
CA THR A 84 2.92 -13.52 -2.33
C THR A 84 2.99 -12.83 -0.96
N ALA A 85 4.10 -13.00 -0.24
CA ALA A 85 4.33 -12.34 1.04
C ALA A 85 4.50 -10.82 0.89
N GLN A 86 5.13 -10.35 -0.19
CA GLN A 86 5.21 -8.93 -0.55
C GLN A 86 3.82 -8.35 -0.80
N ARG A 87 3.01 -9.01 -1.63
CA ARG A 87 1.61 -8.62 -1.87
C ARG A 87 0.80 -8.56 -0.57
N LEU A 88 0.98 -9.53 0.33
CA LEU A 88 0.33 -9.54 1.64
C LEU A 88 0.80 -8.37 2.51
N ALA A 89 2.09 -8.14 2.61
CA ALA A 89 2.65 -7.03 3.39
C ALA A 89 2.11 -5.68 2.92
N ARG A 90 2.09 -5.43 1.60
CA ARG A 90 1.49 -4.22 1.03
C ARG A 90 0.01 -4.08 1.39
N HIS A 91 -0.76 -5.17 1.25
CA HIS A 91 -2.18 -5.18 1.53
C HIS A 91 -2.52 -4.87 3.00
N LEU A 92 -1.74 -5.44 3.94
CA LEU A 92 -1.93 -5.28 5.39
C LEU A 92 -1.31 -3.99 5.95
N GLY A 93 -0.30 -3.46 5.27
CA GLY A 93 0.36 -2.19 5.57
C GLY A 93 0.89 -2.07 7.01
N PRO A 94 0.99 -0.84 7.56
CA PRO A 94 1.75 -0.56 8.79
C PRO A 94 1.12 -1.10 10.07
N SER A 95 -0.19 -1.41 10.04
CA SER A 95 -0.89 -2.02 11.18
C SER A 95 -0.48 -3.48 11.41
N TRP A 96 0.25 -4.05 10.44
CA TRP A 96 0.79 -5.39 10.50
C TRP A 96 2.29 -5.42 10.26
N VAL A 97 2.93 -6.36 10.92
CA VAL A 97 4.32 -6.71 10.75
C VAL A 97 4.35 -8.10 10.12
N VAL A 98 4.80 -8.15 8.87
CA VAL A 98 4.86 -9.39 8.07
C VAL A 98 6.27 -9.98 8.07
N ARG A 99 6.39 -11.25 8.46
CA ARG A 99 7.60 -12.06 8.27
C ARG A 99 7.37 -13.11 7.21
N TYR A 100 8.38 -13.35 6.39
CA TYR A 100 8.37 -14.45 5.41
C TYR A 100 9.39 -15.51 5.80
N ARG A 101 8.96 -16.77 5.90
CA ARG A 101 9.84 -17.92 6.09
C ARG A 101 10.31 -18.46 4.74
N ASP A 102 11.57 -18.21 4.41
CA ASP A 102 12.21 -18.82 3.25
C ASP A 102 12.67 -20.24 3.59
N GLU A 103 11.94 -21.25 3.11
CA GLU A 103 12.29 -22.66 3.35
C GLU A 103 13.64 -23.06 2.71
N ARG A 104 14.04 -22.40 1.62
CA ARG A 104 15.32 -22.67 0.94
C ARG A 104 16.50 -22.30 1.83
N HIS A 105 16.44 -21.14 2.46
CA HIS A 105 17.53 -20.63 3.29
C HIS A 105 17.32 -20.89 4.79
N ARG A 106 16.14 -21.39 5.18
CA ARG A 106 15.71 -21.57 6.58
C ARG A 106 15.85 -20.30 7.41
N THR A 107 15.67 -19.16 6.77
CA THR A 107 15.66 -17.83 7.38
C THR A 107 14.23 -17.31 7.43
N ALA A 108 13.98 -16.39 8.36
CA ALA A 108 12.84 -15.51 8.24
C ALA A 108 13.33 -14.08 8.16
N THR A 109 12.68 -13.30 7.32
CA THR A 109 13.01 -11.90 7.06
C THR A 109 11.75 -11.08 7.15
N TRP A 110 11.88 -9.83 7.58
CA TRP A 110 10.78 -8.88 7.53
C TRP A 110 10.48 -8.54 6.07
N VAL A 111 9.19 -8.50 5.72
CA VAL A 111 8.74 -8.05 4.41
C VAL A 111 8.21 -6.65 4.58
N CYS A 112 8.89 -5.66 3.99
CA CYS A 112 8.44 -4.28 4.06
C CYS A 112 7.18 -4.09 3.22
N TRP A 113 6.13 -3.54 3.83
CA TRP A 113 4.88 -3.19 3.17
C TRP A 113 4.99 -1.99 2.22
N GLY A 114 6.08 -1.21 2.34
CA GLY A 114 6.37 -0.07 1.48
C GLY A 114 7.14 -0.52 0.25
N CYS A 115 8.41 -0.92 0.42
CA CYS A 115 9.34 -1.07 -0.70
C CYS A 115 9.47 -2.47 -1.30
N ASP A 116 8.63 -3.43 -0.88
CA ASP A 116 8.70 -4.84 -1.27
C ASP A 116 10.04 -5.53 -0.95
N ARG A 117 10.94 -4.92 -0.18
CA ARG A 117 12.23 -5.52 0.15
C ARG A 117 12.16 -6.36 1.42
N LEU A 118 13.09 -7.30 1.49
CA LEU A 118 13.38 -8.07 2.68
C LEU A 118 14.37 -7.30 3.55
N HIS A 119 14.02 -7.15 4.83
CA HIS A 119 14.86 -6.47 5.81
C HIS A 119 15.25 -7.42 6.94
N TRP A 120 16.44 -7.19 7.47
CA TRP A 120 16.93 -7.91 8.65
C TRP A 120 16.46 -7.23 9.93
N GLU A 121 16.33 -5.90 9.92
CA GLU A 121 15.76 -5.10 11.01
C GLU A 121 14.42 -4.50 10.59
N ARG A 122 13.50 -4.35 11.55
CA ARG A 122 12.14 -3.85 11.28
C ARG A 122 12.16 -2.40 10.81
N ASP A 123 13.06 -1.60 11.36
CA ASP A 123 13.10 -0.14 11.22
C ASP A 123 14.28 0.32 10.34
N ASP A 124 14.64 -0.48 9.32
CA ASP A 124 15.67 -0.12 8.32
C ASP A 124 15.33 1.18 7.56
N HIS A 125 14.05 1.59 7.60
CA HIS A 125 13.59 2.88 7.10
C HIS A 125 13.62 3.91 8.22
N SER A 126 14.24 5.07 7.96
CA SER A 126 14.19 6.21 8.86
C SER A 126 12.74 6.65 9.09
N ALA A 127 12.40 7.02 10.33
CA ALA A 127 11.06 7.45 10.69
C ALA A 127 10.69 8.79 10.02
N PRO A 128 9.43 8.98 9.56
CA PRO A 128 8.33 8.02 9.66
C PRO A 128 8.41 6.89 8.62
N PRO A 129 7.99 5.68 8.99
CA PRO A 129 8.02 4.51 8.12
C PRO A 129 6.89 4.64 7.09
N HIS A 130 7.18 5.25 5.93
CA HIS A 130 6.29 5.37 4.77
C HIS A 130 4.92 6.07 5.01
N PRO A 131 4.32 6.66 3.97
CA PRO A 131 3.07 7.40 4.12
C PRO A 131 1.86 6.47 4.35
N VAL A 132 1.29 6.49 5.56
CA VAL A 132 0.10 5.70 5.96
C VAL A 132 -1.21 6.41 5.59
N HIS A 133 -1.21 7.73 5.74
CA HIS A 133 -2.32 8.60 5.37
C HIS A 133 -1.88 9.46 4.19
N LEU A 134 -2.49 9.22 3.04
CA LEU A 134 -2.27 9.95 1.82
C LEU A 134 -3.34 11.02 1.67
N THR A 135 -2.91 12.22 1.31
CA THR A 135 -3.78 13.28 0.83
C THR A 135 -3.53 13.46 -0.67
N VAL A 136 -4.61 13.42 -1.45
CA VAL A 136 -4.60 13.84 -2.85
C VAL A 136 -5.15 15.26 -2.89
N GLU A 137 -4.32 16.18 -3.33
CA GLU A 137 -4.64 17.61 -3.34
C GLU A 137 -3.98 18.27 -4.56
N GLY A 138 -4.77 19.03 -5.30
CA GLY A 138 -4.28 19.77 -6.45
C GLY A 138 -3.74 21.11 -6.00
N GLU A 139 -2.43 21.28 -5.91
CA GLU A 139 -1.81 22.52 -5.44
C GLU A 139 -0.70 22.97 -6.41
N TYR A 140 -0.66 24.28 -6.71
CA TYR A 140 0.28 24.86 -7.66
C TYR A 140 1.73 24.61 -7.26
N LYS A 141 2.51 24.00 -8.16
CA LYS A 141 3.93 23.64 -7.98
C LYS A 141 4.24 22.53 -6.97
N PHE A 142 3.23 21.85 -6.43
CA PHE A 142 3.43 20.73 -5.51
C PHE A 142 3.14 19.38 -6.15
N GLY A 143 3.68 18.31 -5.54
CA GLY A 143 3.32 16.95 -5.93
C GLY A 143 1.84 16.68 -5.63
N PRO A 144 1.17 15.82 -6.40
CA PRO A 144 -0.26 15.55 -6.22
C PRO A 144 -0.57 14.73 -4.95
N LEU A 145 0.46 14.20 -4.27
CA LEU A 145 0.35 13.38 -3.07
C LEU A 145 1.08 14.03 -1.89
N ARG A 146 0.43 14.01 -0.72
CA ARG A 146 0.94 14.53 0.54
C ARG A 146 0.78 13.51 1.65
N SER A 147 1.73 13.44 2.58
CA SER A 147 1.58 12.68 3.81
C SER A 147 2.30 13.31 4.99
N ASP A 148 1.70 13.23 6.17
CA ASP A 148 2.25 13.82 7.38
C ASP A 148 3.60 13.18 7.72
N GLY A 149 4.63 14.03 7.89
CA GLY A 149 6.00 13.60 8.15
C GLY A 149 6.78 13.07 6.94
N PHE A 150 6.13 12.95 5.77
CA PHE A 150 6.77 12.63 4.48
C PHE A 150 6.86 13.87 3.57
N GLY A 151 5.87 14.77 3.64
CA GLY A 151 5.77 15.96 2.79
C GLY A 151 5.00 15.70 1.50
N ASP A 152 5.19 16.60 0.53
CA ASP A 152 4.62 16.49 -0.83
C ASP A 152 5.55 15.68 -1.73
N PHE A 153 5.00 14.79 -2.53
CA PHE A 153 5.78 13.88 -3.36
C PHE A 153 5.03 13.47 -4.63
N PHE A 154 5.78 12.89 -5.57
CA PHE A 154 5.24 12.38 -6.83
C PHE A 154 4.85 10.91 -6.69
N PRO A 155 3.85 10.43 -7.47
CA PRO A 155 3.32 9.07 -7.38
C PRO A 155 4.35 7.95 -7.66
N ASP A 156 5.46 8.27 -8.31
CA ASP A 156 6.58 7.38 -8.64
C ASP A 156 7.79 7.56 -7.70
N ASP A 157 7.67 8.28 -6.60
CA ASP A 157 8.74 8.40 -5.62
C ASP A 157 9.06 7.02 -5.00
N PRO A 158 10.26 6.47 -5.21
CA PRO A 158 10.63 5.16 -4.71
C PRO A 158 10.69 5.09 -3.17
N ALA A 159 10.82 6.23 -2.47
CA ALA A 159 10.77 6.29 -1.02
C ALA A 159 9.34 6.16 -0.47
N ALA A 160 8.34 6.61 -1.24
CA ALA A 160 6.93 6.49 -0.87
C ALA A 160 6.40 5.07 -1.11
N ALA A 161 6.98 4.38 -2.11
CA ALA A 161 6.79 2.96 -2.36
C ALA A 161 5.30 2.57 -2.41
N LEU A 162 4.59 3.24 -3.33
CA LEU A 162 3.16 3.07 -3.54
C LEU A 162 2.83 1.94 -4.54
N ASP A 163 3.80 1.55 -5.39
CA ASP A 163 3.64 0.56 -6.49
C ASP A 163 2.39 0.81 -7.35
N LEU A 164 2.08 2.08 -7.61
CA LEU A 164 0.97 2.47 -8.47
C LEU A 164 1.25 2.03 -9.91
N SER A 165 0.20 1.67 -10.64
CA SER A 165 0.28 1.36 -12.06
C SER A 165 0.84 2.54 -12.87
N ASP A 166 1.64 2.26 -13.91
CA ASP A 166 2.21 3.30 -14.80
C ASP A 166 1.13 4.25 -15.35
N GLY A 167 -0.08 3.72 -15.59
CA GLY A 167 -1.23 4.49 -16.05
C GLY A 167 -1.76 5.45 -14.98
N LEU A 168 -1.81 5.04 -13.71
CA LEU A 168 -2.23 5.90 -12.61
C LEU A 168 -1.15 6.95 -12.27
N VAL A 169 0.12 6.55 -12.27
CA VAL A 169 1.26 7.47 -12.13
C VAL A 169 1.20 8.58 -13.18
N SER A 170 1.01 8.21 -14.45
CA SER A 170 0.93 9.16 -15.56
C SER A 170 -0.27 10.09 -15.44
N ALA A 171 -1.42 9.57 -15.03
CA ALA A 171 -2.63 10.36 -14.87
C ALA A 171 -2.50 11.39 -13.73
N LEU A 172 -1.95 11.00 -12.57
CA LEU A 172 -1.70 11.91 -11.45
C LEU A 172 -0.72 13.04 -11.82
N ARG A 173 0.33 12.72 -12.60
CA ARG A 173 1.27 13.73 -13.10
C ARG A 173 0.60 14.71 -14.06
N ALA A 174 -0.15 14.19 -15.04
CA ALA A 174 -0.87 15.03 -16.01
C ALA A 174 -1.89 15.95 -15.35
N TRP A 175 -2.63 15.44 -14.36
CA TRP A 175 -3.58 16.23 -13.58
C TRP A 175 -2.91 17.39 -12.82
N ALA A 176 -1.78 17.13 -12.14
CA ALA A 176 -1.01 18.17 -11.46
C ALA A 176 -0.46 19.23 -12.44
N ASP A 177 0.07 18.80 -13.59
CA ASP A 177 0.58 19.71 -14.64
C ASP A 177 -0.53 20.58 -15.24
N GLU A 178 -1.75 20.05 -15.38
CA GLU A 178 -2.88 20.80 -15.91
C GLU A 178 -3.43 21.82 -14.91
N ILE A 179 -3.39 21.54 -13.60
CA ILE A 179 -3.68 22.52 -12.55
C ILE A 179 -2.68 23.69 -12.63
N ASP A 180 -1.39 23.39 -12.74
CA ASP A 180 -0.33 24.38 -12.91
C ASP A 180 -0.58 25.26 -14.14
N THR A 181 -0.93 24.64 -15.26
CA THR A 181 -1.22 25.32 -16.51
C THR A 181 -2.46 26.21 -16.41
N THR A 182 -3.54 25.68 -15.84
CA THR A 182 -4.83 26.39 -15.72
C THR A 182 -4.69 27.61 -14.81
N LEU A 183 -4.02 27.48 -13.66
CA LEU A 183 -3.81 28.63 -12.76
C LEU A 183 -2.98 29.74 -13.43
N ASN A 184 -1.93 29.38 -14.17
CA ASN A 184 -1.14 30.36 -14.90
C ASN A 184 -1.97 31.11 -15.98
N LEU A 185 -2.88 30.41 -16.66
CA LEU A 185 -3.78 31.02 -17.63
C LEU A 185 -4.80 31.95 -16.97
N ASP A 186 -5.40 31.52 -15.85
CA ASP A 186 -6.38 32.31 -15.10
C ASP A 186 -5.76 33.62 -14.58
N LEU A 187 -4.54 33.54 -14.03
CA LEU A 187 -3.77 34.71 -13.57
C LEU A 187 -3.36 35.66 -14.70
N ARG A 188 -3.12 35.13 -15.90
CA ARG A 188 -2.72 35.91 -17.08
C ARG A 188 -3.92 36.64 -17.68
N ASP A 189 -5.02 35.94 -17.89
CA ASP A 189 -6.19 36.45 -18.60
C ASP A 189 -7.07 37.32 -17.70
N ARG A 190 -7.11 37.03 -16.39
CA ARG A 190 -7.85 37.79 -15.35
C ARG A 190 -9.31 38.04 -15.71
N GLU A 191 -9.93 37.07 -16.36
CA GLU A 191 -11.31 37.10 -16.82
C GLU A 191 -12.13 36.15 -15.93
N GLU A 192 -12.99 36.73 -15.10
CA GLU A 192 -13.80 35.99 -14.13
C GLU A 192 -14.66 34.94 -14.84
N GLY A 193 -14.64 33.70 -14.33
CA GLY A 193 -15.47 32.60 -14.81
C GLY A 193 -14.97 31.91 -16.09
N LYS A 194 -13.91 32.43 -16.73
CA LYS A 194 -13.42 31.89 -18.02
C LYS A 194 -13.00 30.42 -17.95
N TYR A 195 -12.43 30.02 -16.82
CA TYR A 195 -11.87 28.68 -16.61
C TYR A 195 -12.68 27.81 -15.64
N ASP A 196 -13.87 28.24 -15.21
CA ASP A 196 -14.69 27.52 -14.22
C ASP A 196 -15.02 26.08 -14.63
N THR A 197 -15.30 25.86 -15.91
CA THR A 197 -15.58 24.52 -16.43
C THR A 197 -14.35 23.60 -16.38
N VAL A 198 -13.15 24.17 -16.57
CA VAL A 198 -11.88 23.45 -16.44
C VAL A 198 -11.62 23.12 -14.97
N TRP A 199 -11.80 24.08 -14.07
CA TRP A 199 -11.67 23.86 -12.62
C TRP A 199 -12.65 22.80 -12.10
N GLN A 200 -13.90 22.82 -12.56
CA GLN A 200 -14.88 21.78 -12.23
C GLN A 200 -14.44 20.42 -12.74
N ARG A 201 -13.94 20.30 -13.98
CA ARG A 201 -13.44 19.02 -14.50
C ARG A 201 -12.27 18.49 -13.67
N LEU A 202 -11.26 19.33 -13.39
CA LEU A 202 -10.08 18.96 -12.59
C LEU A 202 -10.45 18.53 -11.16
N PHE A 203 -11.51 19.12 -10.58
CA PHE A 203 -12.03 18.70 -9.29
C PHE A 203 -12.59 17.26 -9.32
N HIS A 204 -13.43 16.94 -10.31
CA HIS A 204 -13.99 15.59 -10.43
C HIS A 204 -12.91 14.55 -10.76
N GLU A 205 -11.97 14.91 -11.65
CA GLU A 205 -10.84 14.06 -11.99
C GLU A 205 -9.96 13.75 -10.77
N GLY A 206 -9.66 14.77 -9.94
CA GLY A 206 -8.91 14.56 -8.70
C GLY A 206 -9.59 13.59 -7.73
N MET A 207 -10.92 13.63 -7.66
CA MET A 207 -11.71 12.71 -6.84
C MET A 207 -11.64 11.27 -7.38
N GLU A 208 -11.78 11.07 -8.70
CA GLU A 208 -11.64 9.75 -9.34
C GLU A 208 -10.22 9.18 -9.18
N LEU A 209 -9.20 10.04 -9.32
CA LEU A 209 -7.80 9.66 -9.10
C LEU A 209 -7.57 9.24 -7.64
N ALA A 210 -8.12 9.96 -6.66
CA ALA A 210 -8.01 9.59 -5.25
C ALA A 210 -8.65 8.23 -4.95
N GLN A 211 -9.81 7.93 -5.53
CA GLN A 211 -10.44 6.63 -5.41
C GLN A 211 -9.58 5.52 -6.03
N ARG A 212 -9.00 5.75 -7.21
CA ARG A 212 -8.10 4.78 -7.87
C ARG A 212 -6.82 4.55 -7.07
N VAL A 213 -6.24 5.60 -6.49
CA VAL A 213 -5.10 5.47 -5.56
C VAL A 213 -5.49 4.60 -4.37
N ALA A 214 -6.66 4.84 -3.76
CA ALA A 214 -7.13 4.04 -2.64
C ALA A 214 -7.32 2.56 -3.00
N HIS A 215 -7.89 2.29 -4.19
CA HIS A 215 -8.02 0.94 -4.72
C HIS A 215 -6.66 0.24 -4.87
N GLU A 216 -5.70 0.88 -5.55
CA GLU A 216 -4.40 0.27 -5.86
C GLU A 216 -3.49 0.09 -4.63
N ILE A 217 -3.52 1.02 -3.67
CA ILE A 217 -2.71 0.89 -2.44
C ILE A 217 -3.34 -0.03 -1.39
N GLY A 218 -4.61 -0.40 -1.56
CA GLY A 218 -5.33 -1.31 -0.68
C GLY A 218 -5.82 -0.71 0.65
N PRO A 219 -6.49 -1.52 1.49
CA PRO A 219 -7.20 -1.06 2.68
C PRO A 219 -6.30 -0.72 3.87
N ALA A 220 -4.99 -0.95 3.81
CA ALA A 220 -4.11 -0.62 4.93
C ALA A 220 -3.64 0.84 4.98
N ARG A 221 -3.88 1.59 3.90
CA ARG A 221 -3.60 3.02 3.83
C ARG A 221 -4.91 3.76 3.58
N THR A 222 -5.01 4.99 4.07
CA THR A 222 -6.17 5.84 3.80
C THR A 222 -5.81 6.91 2.79
N VAL A 223 -6.70 7.18 1.85
CA VAL A 223 -6.55 8.28 0.90
C VAL A 223 -7.64 9.30 1.15
N THR A 224 -7.26 10.55 1.37
CA THR A 224 -8.19 11.67 1.50
C THR A 224 -8.06 12.58 0.29
N TYR A 225 -9.14 12.83 -0.42
CA TYR A 225 -9.19 13.89 -1.41
C TYR A 225 -9.56 15.22 -0.73
N LYS A 226 -8.73 16.25 -0.90
CA LYS A 226 -8.96 17.59 -0.33
C LYS A 226 -9.42 18.64 -1.34
N GLY A 227 -9.53 18.29 -2.62
CA GLY A 227 -9.92 19.23 -3.67
C GLY A 227 -8.72 19.78 -4.45
N VAL A 228 -8.97 20.90 -5.12
CA VAL A 228 -7.96 21.69 -5.84
C VAL A 228 -7.84 23.03 -5.11
N ALA A 229 -6.66 23.30 -4.55
CA ALA A 229 -6.36 24.58 -3.92
C ALA A 229 -6.47 25.71 -4.95
N HIS A 230 -6.99 26.86 -4.52
CA HIS A 230 -7.11 28.08 -5.33
C HIS A 230 -8.04 28.03 -6.58
N GLY A 231 -8.70 26.89 -6.86
CA GLY A 231 -9.60 26.73 -8.02
C GLY A 231 -11.04 27.26 -7.85
N GLY A 232 -11.30 28.16 -6.89
CA GLY A 232 -12.62 28.80 -6.70
C GLY A 232 -13.75 27.92 -6.13
N LEU A 233 -13.63 26.59 -6.16
CA LEU A 233 -14.59 25.64 -5.60
C LEU A 233 -14.31 25.41 -4.10
N ALA A 234 -14.53 26.43 -3.28
CA ALA A 234 -14.24 26.43 -1.84
C ALA A 234 -15.25 25.65 -0.97
N THR A 235 -16.02 24.71 -1.53
CA THR A 235 -16.82 23.78 -0.74
C THR A 235 -16.02 22.50 -0.50
N MET A 236 -15.15 22.57 0.51
CA MET A 236 -14.39 21.45 1.08
C MET A 236 -15.34 20.32 1.47
N THR A 237 -15.56 19.39 0.56
CA THR A 237 -16.08 18.06 0.90
C THR A 237 -14.86 17.15 0.84
N SER A 238 -14.16 16.99 1.97
CA SER A 238 -13.10 16.00 2.04
C SER A 238 -13.72 14.62 1.98
N VAL A 239 -13.30 13.79 1.04
CA VAL A 239 -13.75 12.40 0.94
C VAL A 239 -12.58 11.49 1.24
N THR A 240 -12.79 10.51 2.11
CA THR A 240 -11.76 9.56 2.52
C THR A 240 -12.13 8.16 2.06
N TRP A 241 -11.14 7.43 1.56
CA TRP A 241 -11.25 6.03 1.22
C TRP A 241 -10.20 5.21 1.96
N GLN A 242 -10.56 3.96 2.20
CA GLN A 242 -9.68 2.91 2.69
C GLN A 242 -9.92 1.68 1.80
N GLY A 243 -9.00 1.42 0.86
CA GLY A 243 -9.27 0.49 -0.25
C GLY A 243 -10.45 0.99 -1.11
N ASP A 244 -11.37 0.09 -1.44
CA ASP A 244 -12.59 0.40 -2.21
C ASP A 244 -13.73 1.04 -1.38
N ARG A 245 -13.53 1.19 -0.07
CA ARG A 245 -14.57 1.66 0.84
C ARG A 245 -14.38 3.14 1.16
N GLN A 246 -15.42 3.94 0.91
CA GLN A 246 -15.50 5.30 1.45
C GLN A 246 -15.80 5.24 2.97
N VAL A 247 -15.09 6.05 3.76
CA VAL A 247 -15.15 6.07 5.23
C VAL A 247 -15.42 7.47 5.78
#